data_AF-A0A2T3NGG2-F1
#
_entry.id   AF-A0A2T3NGG2-F1
#
_cell.length_a   1.000
_cell.length_b   1.000
_cell.length_c   1.000
_cell.angle_alpha   90.00
_cell.angle_beta   90.00
_cell.angle_gamma   90.00
#
_symmetry.space_group_name_H-M   'P 1'
#
loop_
_entity.id
_entity.type
_entity.pdbx_description
1 polymer ?
#
loop_
_entity_poly.entity_id
_entity_poly.type
_entity_poly.pdbx_seq_one_letter_code
_entity_poly.pdbx_strand_id
1 'polypeptide(L)'
;MFKDKFGKWPRIMRLLVLFSLLPPLVAFILVQNNITTYQSLHNLLVSIASLNAFLLFWGLLLKIRARKYWYRNYHIGKTMLLAFVPLMACGYIVLTELTSDKVITQSKPQAVQISVN
;
A
#
# COMPACT_ATOMS: atom_id res chain seq x y z
N MET A 1 -23.52 31.52 -13.88
CA MET A 1 -23.02 30.23 -14.39
C MET A 1 -21.71 29.90 -13.66
N PHE A 2 -21.80 29.14 -12.55
CA PHE A 2 -20.72 29.03 -11.56
C PHE A 2 -19.44 28.40 -12.14
N LYS A 3 -18.31 29.09 -11.94
CA LYS A 3 -16.94 28.65 -12.26
C LYS A 3 -16.54 27.50 -11.31
N ASP A 4 -17.13 26.33 -11.51
CA ASP A 4 -16.95 25.21 -10.60
C ASP A 4 -15.63 24.47 -10.87
N LYS A 5 -14.59 24.83 -10.11
CA LYS A 5 -13.29 24.15 -10.13
C LYS A 5 -13.32 22.81 -9.36
N PHE A 6 -14.38 22.51 -8.61
CA PHE A 6 -14.45 21.34 -7.74
C PHE A 6 -14.61 20.02 -8.51
N GLY A 7 -15.35 20.03 -9.64
CA GLY A 7 -15.68 18.82 -10.40
C GLY A 7 -14.50 18.04 -11.00
N LYS A 8 -13.32 18.66 -11.13
CA LYS A 8 -12.10 17.99 -11.63
C LYS A 8 -11.42 17.13 -10.56
N TRP A 9 -11.48 17.53 -9.28
CA TRP A 9 -10.75 16.88 -8.19
C TRP A 9 -11.17 15.43 -7.93
N PRO A 10 -12.47 15.07 -7.94
CA PRO A 10 -12.90 13.68 -7.81
C PRO A 10 -12.36 12.78 -8.94
N ARG A 11 -12.27 13.30 -10.18
CA ARG A 11 -11.74 12.53 -11.31
C ARG A 11 -10.23 12.30 -11.18
N ILE A 12 -9.50 13.35 -10.79
CA ILE A 12 -8.05 13.26 -10.55
C ILE A 12 -7.76 12.27 -9.41
N MET A 13 -8.53 12.31 -8.33
CA MET A 13 -8.39 11.38 -7.21
C MET A 13 -8.61 9.92 -7.66
N ARG A 14 -9.66 9.65 -8.45
CA ARG A 14 -9.89 8.30 -9.00
C ARG A 14 -8.71 7.78 -9.80
N LEU A 15 -8.14 8.62 -10.67
CA LEU A 15 -6.95 8.25 -11.44
C LEU A 15 -5.77 7.95 -10.50
N LEU A 16 -5.52 8.81 -9.52
CA LEU A 16 -4.45 8.62 -8.53
C LEU A 16 -4.60 7.30 -7.75
N VAL A 17 -5.80 6.93 -7.33
CA VAL A 17 -6.06 5.64 -6.67
C VAL A 17 -5.82 4.45 -7.61
N LEU A 18 -6.17 4.59 -8.89
CA LEU A 18 -5.87 3.55 -9.87
C LEU A 18 -4.36 3.40 -10.07
N PHE A 19 -3.63 4.52 -10.15
CA PHE A 19 -2.18 4.50 -10.24
C PHE A 19 -1.50 3.99 -8.96
N SER A 20 -2.10 4.19 -7.77
CA SER A 20 -1.53 3.70 -6.51
C SER A 20 -1.60 2.18 -6.34
N LEU A 21 -2.33 1.47 -7.22
CA LEU A 21 -2.34 0.01 -7.29
C LEU A 21 -1.11 -0.56 -8.02
N LEU A 22 -0.44 0.23 -8.87
CA LEU A 22 0.71 -0.25 -9.63
C LEU A 22 1.93 -0.55 -8.74
N PRO A 23 2.34 0.30 -7.78
CA PRO A 23 3.49 0.01 -6.94
C PRO A 23 3.37 -1.31 -6.13
N PRO A 24 2.22 -1.63 -5.48
CA PRO A 24 2.07 -2.92 -4.81
C PRO A 24 2.09 -4.10 -5.79
N LEU A 25 1.54 -3.95 -7.00
CA LEU A 25 1.62 -4.97 -8.05
C LEU A 25 3.07 -5.24 -8.46
N VAL A 26 3.86 -4.18 -8.66
CA VAL A 26 5.29 -4.28 -9.00
C VAL A 26 6.06 -4.92 -7.86
N ALA A 27 5.79 -4.52 -6.61
CA ALA A 27 6.40 -5.13 -5.43
C ALA A 27 6.13 -6.65 -5.35
N PHE A 28 4.88 -7.06 -5.61
CA PHE A 28 4.50 -8.47 -5.63
C PHE A 28 5.28 -9.27 -6.69
N ILE A 29 5.41 -8.72 -7.91
CA ILE A 29 6.17 -9.37 -8.99
C ILE A 29 7.66 -9.48 -8.63
N LEU A 30 8.23 -8.46 -7.98
CA LEU A 30 9.64 -8.48 -7.57
C LEU A 30 9.91 -9.54 -6.50
N VAL A 31 9.01 -9.69 -5.52
CA VAL A 31 9.08 -10.74 -4.49
C VAL A 31 8.95 -12.11 -5.13
N GLN A 32 7.97 -12.30 -6.01
CA GLN A 32 7.73 -13.60 -6.66
C GLN A 32 8.94 -14.07 -7.48
N ASN A 33 9.73 -13.15 -8.03
CA ASN A 33 10.92 -13.46 -8.80
C ASN A 33 12.23 -13.46 -7.98
N ASN A 34 12.19 -13.29 -6.66
CA ASN A 34 13.38 -13.22 -5.78
C ASN A 34 14.43 -12.16 -6.22
N ILE A 35 14.00 -11.07 -6.85
CA ILE A 35 14.92 -10.09 -7.49
C ILE A 35 15.48 -9.09 -6.47
N THR A 36 14.81 -8.87 -5.34
CA THR A 36 15.10 -7.76 -4.42
C THR A 36 15.37 -8.21 -2.99
N THR A 37 16.26 -7.48 -2.30
CA THR A 37 16.55 -7.65 -0.88
C THR A 37 15.44 -7.12 0.02
N TYR A 38 15.25 -7.76 1.18
CA TYR A 38 14.18 -7.47 2.13
C TYR A 38 14.16 -6.01 2.63
N GLN A 39 15.33 -5.41 2.84
CA GLN A 39 15.43 -4.02 3.30
C GLN A 39 14.87 -3.03 2.28
N SER A 40 15.10 -3.28 0.98
CA SER A 40 14.56 -2.47 -0.10
C SER A 40 13.04 -2.67 -0.23
N LEU A 41 12.54 -3.88 0.01
CA LEU A 41 11.12 -4.18 0.01
C LEU A 41 10.38 -3.44 1.14
N HIS A 42 10.92 -3.44 2.35
CA HIS A 42 10.32 -2.76 3.49
C HIS A 42 10.18 -1.25 3.26
N ASN A 43 11.23 -0.59 2.79
CA ASN A 43 11.19 0.85 2.48
C ASN A 43 10.17 1.17 1.38
N LEU A 44 10.05 0.28 0.39
CA LEU A 44 9.08 0.41 -0.70
C LEU A 44 7.64 0.22 -0.18
N LEU A 45 7.39 -0.79 0.67
CA LEU A 45 6.10 -1.03 1.32
C LEU A 45 5.66 0.15 2.20
N VAL A 46 6.57 0.72 3.00
CA VAL A 46 6.29 1.91 3.84
C VAL A 46 5.93 3.12 2.97
N SER A 47 6.64 3.31 1.85
CA SER A 47 6.37 4.41 0.90
C SER A 47 5.01 4.24 0.21
N ILE A 48 4.63 3.01 -0.13
CA ILE A 48 3.30 2.70 -0.70
C ILE A 48 2.20 2.92 0.33
N ALA A 49 2.42 2.48 1.57
CA ALA A 49 1.45 2.64 2.65
C ALA A 49 1.20 4.12 2.95
N SER A 50 2.26 4.94 3.02
CA SER A 50 2.13 6.38 3.28
C SER A 50 1.42 7.12 2.14
N LEU A 51 1.72 6.78 0.88
CA LEU A 51 1.02 7.34 -0.29
C LEU A 51 -0.48 6.98 -0.27
N ASN A 52 -0.83 5.72 0.02
CA ASN A 52 -2.23 5.30 0.10
C ASN A 52 -2.96 5.94 1.30
N ALA A 53 -2.30 6.12 2.44
CA ALA A 53 -2.85 6.85 3.58
C ALA A 53 -3.13 8.32 3.22
N PHE A 54 -2.21 8.98 2.51
CA PHE A 54 -2.41 10.34 2.00
C PHE A 54 -3.59 10.43 1.03
N LEU A 55 -3.72 9.46 0.11
CA LEU A 55 -4.86 9.40 -0.82
C LEU A 55 -6.20 9.20 -0.09
N LEU A 56 -6.23 8.37 0.95
CA LEU A 56 -7.43 8.20 1.80
C LEU A 56 -7.79 9.50 2.51
N PHE A 57 -6.81 10.18 3.12
CA PHE A 57 -7.05 11.46 3.78
C PHE A 57 -7.56 12.51 2.79
N TRP A 58 -6.95 12.59 1.60
CA TRP A 58 -7.37 13.50 0.54
C TRP A 58 -8.78 13.19 0.02
N GLY A 59 -9.11 11.92 -0.19
CA GLY A 59 -10.45 11.49 -0.59
C GLY A 59 -11.50 11.77 0.49
N LEU A 60 -11.13 11.71 1.77
CA LEU A 60 -12.01 12.06 2.90
C LEU A 60 -12.29 13.57 2.92
N LEU A 61 -11.24 14.40 2.74
CA LEU A 61 -11.38 15.85 2.56
C LEU A 61 -12.30 16.20 1.39
N LEU A 62 -12.13 15.53 0.24
CA LEU A 62 -13.00 15.72 -0.92
C LEU A 62 -14.45 15.29 -0.63
N LYS A 63 -14.66 14.21 0.12
CA LYS A 63 -16.00 13.76 0.53
C LYS A 63 -16.68 14.76 1.46
N ILE A 64 -15.95 15.35 2.42
CA ILE A 64 -16.48 16.41 3.30
C ILE A 64 -16.83 17.65 2.48
N ARG A 65 -15.92 18.11 1.60
CA ARG A 65 -16.17 19.28 0.75
C ARG A 65 -17.33 19.04 -0.24
N ALA A 66 -17.48 17.83 -0.75
CA ALA A 66 -18.58 17.45 -1.65
C ALA A 66 -19.96 17.58 -0.97
N ARG A 67 -20.07 17.35 0.35
CA ARG A 67 -21.34 17.56 1.08
C ARG A 67 -21.85 18.99 1.02
N LYS A 68 -20.96 19.98 0.86
CA LYS A 68 -21.34 21.40 0.69
C LYS A 68 -22.01 21.66 -0.66
N TYR A 69 -21.83 20.77 -1.64
CA TYR A 69 -22.40 20.86 -2.99
C TYR A 69 -23.53 19.85 -3.13
N TRP A 70 -24.63 20.09 -2.43
CA TRP A 70 -25.79 19.18 -2.30
C TRP A 70 -26.35 18.64 -3.62
N TYR A 71 -26.24 19.40 -4.71
CA TYR A 71 -26.73 18.99 -6.04
C TYR A 71 -25.88 17.90 -6.73
N ARG A 72 -24.63 17.67 -6.32
CA ARG A 72 -23.75 16.69 -7.00
C ARG A 72 -23.50 15.45 -6.15
N ASN A 73 -24.10 14.35 -6.60
CA ASN A 73 -23.87 13.01 -6.06
C ASN A 73 -22.54 12.45 -6.58
N TYR A 74 -21.42 12.82 -5.95
CA TYR A 74 -20.11 12.24 -6.29
C TYR A 74 -19.94 10.86 -5.61
N HIS A 75 -19.87 9.79 -6.40
CA HIS A 75 -19.53 8.45 -5.92
C HIS A 75 -18.03 8.32 -5.59
N ILE A 76 -17.55 9.02 -4.56
CA ILE A 76 -16.15 8.97 -4.06
C ILE A 76 -15.95 7.80 -3.08
N GLY A 77 -17.02 7.33 -2.43
CA GLY A 77 -16.94 6.24 -1.45
C GLY A 77 -16.43 4.92 -2.03
N LYS A 78 -16.89 4.54 -3.24
CA LYS A 78 -16.47 3.29 -3.89
C LYS A 78 -14.98 3.29 -4.22
N THR A 79 -14.44 4.42 -4.66
CA THR A 79 -13.03 4.55 -4.99
C THR A 79 -12.14 4.62 -3.76
N MET A 80 -12.66 5.13 -2.64
CA MET A 80 -11.97 5.08 -1.35
C MET A 80 -11.83 3.65 -0.83
N LEU A 81 -12.84 2.79 -1.02
CA LEU A 81 -12.74 1.36 -0.68
C LEU A 81 -11.62 0.67 -1.48
N LEU A 82 -11.42 1.06 -2.74
CA LEU A 82 -10.36 0.49 -3.57
C LEU A 82 -8.95 0.84 -3.06
N ALA A 83 -8.78 2.02 -2.43
CA ALA A 83 -7.51 2.43 -1.83
C ALA A 83 -7.16 1.63 -0.55
N PHE A 84 -8.10 0.90 0.05
CA PHE A 84 -7.81 -0.02 1.16
C PHE A 84 -7.16 -1.33 0.68
N VAL A 85 -7.41 -1.77 -0.55
CA VAL A 85 -6.84 -3.00 -1.11
C VAL A 85 -5.30 -3.02 -1.05
N PRO A 86 -4.57 -1.99 -1.54
CA PRO A 86 -3.12 -1.98 -1.45
C PRO A 86 -2.61 -1.91 0.00
N LEU A 87 -3.34 -1.24 0.91
CA LEU A 87 -3.00 -1.23 2.35
C LEU A 87 -3.09 -2.62 2.97
N MET A 88 -4.17 -3.36 2.67
CA MET A 88 -4.35 -4.73 3.14
C MET A 88 -3.29 -5.66 2.54
N ALA A 89 -2.97 -5.52 1.25
CA ALA A 89 -1.92 -6.31 0.60
C ALA A 89 -0.55 -6.04 1.22
N CYS A 90 -0.18 -4.77 1.45
CA CYS A 90 1.06 -4.42 2.13
C CYS A 90 1.11 -4.99 3.57
N GLY A 91 0.02 -4.86 4.32
CA GLY A 91 -0.07 -5.40 5.68
C GLY A 91 0.06 -6.92 5.72
N TYR A 92 -0.56 -7.63 4.75
CA TYR A 92 -0.45 -9.06 4.61
C TYR A 92 0.99 -9.50 4.37
N ILE A 93 1.68 -8.87 3.40
CA ILE A 93 3.09 -9.17 3.09
C ILE A 93 3.97 -8.97 4.33
N VAL A 94 3.81 -7.85 5.04
CA VAL A 94 4.60 -7.59 6.26
C VAL A 94 4.35 -8.65 7.33
N LEU A 95 3.09 -9.09 7.53
CA LEU A 95 2.75 -10.12 8.52
C LEU A 95 3.28 -11.51 8.16
N THR A 96 3.19 -11.91 6.88
CA THR A 96 3.71 -13.19 6.42
C THR A 96 5.23 -13.25 6.53
N GLU A 97 5.92 -12.16 6.20
CA GLU A 97 7.38 -12.08 6.31
C GLU A 97 7.87 -12.05 7.77
N LEU A 98 7.19 -11.31 8.67
CA LEU A 98 7.50 -11.36 10.11
C LEU A 98 7.40 -12.77 10.71
N THR A 99 6.55 -13.60 10.11
CA THR A 99 6.36 -14.99 10.52
C THR A 99 7.47 -15.88 9.96
N SER A 100 7.96 -15.60 8.75
CA SER A 100 9.04 -16.35 8.07
C SER A 100 10.41 -16.13 8.73
N ASP A 101 10.77 -14.89 9.07
CA ASP A 101 12.07 -14.56 9.72
C ASP A 101 12.23 -15.22 11.11
N LYS A 102 11.11 -15.41 11.83
CA LYS A 102 11.09 -16.13 13.11
C LYS A 102 11.35 -17.63 12.96
N VAL A 103 11.04 -18.21 11.81
CA VAL A 103 11.26 -19.64 11.53
C VAL A 103 12.72 -19.91 11.15
N ILE A 104 13.37 -18.97 10.45
CA ILE A 104 14.77 -19.14 9.99
C ILE A 104 15.78 -18.87 11.12
N THR A 105 15.46 -18.01 12.09
CA THR A 105 16.37 -17.70 13.21
C THR A 105 16.46 -18.79 14.29
N GLN A 106 15.68 -19.88 14.19
CA GLN A 106 15.74 -21.01 15.12
C GLN A 106 16.72 -22.13 14.72
N SER A 107 17.41 -22.08 13.57
CA SER A 107 18.48 -23.03 13.26
C SER A 107 19.79 -22.64 13.97
N LYS A 108 19.86 -22.98 15.26
CA LYS A 108 21.07 -22.91 16.08
C LYS A 108 22.26 -23.55 15.33
N PRO A 109 23.39 -22.86 15.10
CA PRO A 109 24.57 -23.52 14.56
C PRO A 109 25.14 -24.44 15.65
N GLN A 110 24.87 -25.75 15.54
CA GLN A 110 25.63 -26.75 16.29
C GLN A 110 27.03 -26.79 15.69
N ALA A 111 27.94 -26.01 16.28
CA ALA A 111 29.37 -26.14 16.03
C ALA A 111 29.79 -27.54 16.51
N VAL A 112 29.91 -28.48 15.58
CA VAL A 112 30.56 -29.77 15.82
C VAL A 112 32.05 -29.48 15.94
N GLN A 113 32.56 -29.42 17.18
CA GLN A 113 34.00 -29.46 17.43
C GLN A 113 34.50 -30.84 17.05
N ILE A 114 35.15 -30.95 15.90
CA ILE A 114 35.86 -32.16 15.50
C ILE A 114 37.25 -32.09 16.15
N SER A 115 37.45 -32.84 17.25
CA SER A 115 38.80 -33.08 17.77
C SER A 115 39.47 -34.15 16.91
N VAL A 116 40.52 -33.78 16.18
CA VAL A 116 41.39 -34.75 15.53
C VAL A 116 42.46 -35.17 16.54
N ASN A 117 42.56 -36.49 16.76
CA ASN A 117 43.50 -37.14 17.68
C ASN A 117 44.88 -37.31 17.03
#